data_AF-A0A520ISI9-F1
#
_entry.id   AF-A0A520ISI9-F1
#
_cell.length_a   1.000
_cell.length_b   1.000
_cell.length_c   1.000
_cell.angle_alpha   90.00
_cell.angle_beta   90.00
_cell.angle_gamma   90.00
#
_symmetry.space_group_name_H-M   'P 1'
#
loop_
_entity.id
_entity.type
_entity.pdbx_description
1 polymer ?
#
loop_
_entity_poly.entity_id
_entity_poly.type
_entity_poly.pdbx_seq_one_letter_code
_entity_poly.pdbx_strand_id
1 'polypeptide(L)'
;MTTCKRLLCSLAFLTCLINYAYAQTSNPYILAVAGKPYLLRSYLMFEGNKRTHVISVGSPEKISYSYDLKQGALLQVWRGQFVDVTEMWKDRGEPQLAKPLGAVLVLSAAPSIAALTNKDVAWPDSIVFDNLQNKGYVLDAHKMPVFLYSSNGAEISDKIAVPSGADSIERTISITNSKEELYCRIAAANQIEVLKDHTYRVADKAYSIKVGAGAKAFVRKTKNGEELLAPLPKGNTSLTYSLIW
;
A
#
# COMPACT_ATOMS: atom_id res chain seq x y z
N MET A 1 24.36 38.64 57.13
CA MET A 1 25.24 39.23 56.08
C MET A 1 25.97 38.04 55.46
N THR A 2 25.85 37.63 54.21
CA THR A 2 25.54 38.36 52.97
C THR A 2 24.99 37.35 51.95
N THR A 3 24.07 37.85 51.14
CA THR A 3 23.26 37.21 50.10
C THR A 3 24.08 36.66 48.92
N CYS A 4 23.46 35.75 48.15
CA CYS A 4 23.57 35.57 46.69
C CYS A 4 24.14 34.23 46.19
N LYS A 5 23.27 33.33 45.72
CA LYS A 5 23.12 33.03 44.27
C LYS A 5 21.96 32.05 44.03
N ARG A 6 20.97 32.57 43.30
CA ARG A 6 19.85 31.85 42.69
C ARG A 6 20.31 31.12 41.42
N LEU A 7 19.55 30.08 41.11
CA LEU A 7 19.23 29.55 39.77
C LEU A 7 20.41 29.10 38.91
N LEU A 8 20.51 27.79 38.68
CA LEU A 8 20.74 27.22 37.33
C LEU A 8 20.57 25.69 37.41
N CYS A 9 19.35 25.19 37.24
CA CYS A 9 19.14 23.77 36.94
C CYS A 9 17.75 23.54 36.33
N SER A 10 17.50 24.14 35.16
CA SER A 10 16.33 23.83 34.33
C SER A 10 16.61 24.27 32.90
N LEU A 11 17.62 23.67 32.27
CA LEU A 11 17.90 23.89 30.84
C LEU A 11 18.64 22.69 30.22
N ALA A 12 18.13 21.47 30.46
CA ALA A 12 18.67 20.25 29.84
C ALA A 12 17.59 19.35 29.19
N PHE A 13 16.34 19.81 29.12
CA PHE A 13 15.24 19.07 28.49
C PHE A 13 14.60 19.78 27.29
N LEU A 14 15.29 20.79 26.72
CA LEU A 14 14.76 21.58 25.62
C LEU A 14 15.73 21.74 24.43
N THR A 15 16.57 20.74 24.19
CA THR A 15 17.49 20.73 23.02
C THR A 15 17.35 19.51 22.11
N CYS A 16 16.47 18.55 22.43
CA CYS A 16 16.25 17.37 21.58
C CYS A 16 15.06 17.52 20.59
N LEU A 17 14.35 18.65 20.57
CA LEU A 17 13.15 18.83 19.74
C LEU A 17 13.30 19.84 18.59
N ILE A 18 14.49 20.41 18.35
CA ILE A 18 14.67 21.50 17.37
C ILE A 18 15.31 21.03 16.04
N ASN A 19 15.78 19.78 15.92
CA ASN A 19 16.49 19.32 14.72
C ASN A 19 15.64 18.71 13.59
N TYR A 20 14.31 18.78 13.64
CA TYR A 20 13.45 18.23 12.57
C TYR A 20 12.87 19.26 11.59
N ALA A 21 13.40 20.48 11.56
CA ALA A 21 12.90 21.53 10.67
C ALA A 21 14.03 22.28 9.94
N TYR A 22 14.96 21.56 9.31
CA TYR A 22 15.63 22.10 8.12
C TYR A 22 14.79 21.71 6.90
N ALA A 23 13.77 22.52 6.62
CA ALA A 23 13.14 22.51 5.30
C ALA A 23 14.19 23.01 4.30
N GLN A 24 14.79 22.08 3.57
CA GLN A 24 15.84 22.35 2.60
C GLN A 24 15.23 23.16 1.44
N THR A 25 15.60 24.43 1.33
CA THR A 25 15.15 25.39 0.29
C THR A 25 15.83 25.14 -1.06
N SER A 26 15.58 23.98 -1.68
CA SER A 26 15.97 23.71 -3.06
C SER A 26 14.79 23.27 -3.90
N ASN A 27 14.82 23.59 -5.19
CA ASN A 27 13.84 23.08 -6.15
C ASN A 27 13.73 21.55 -6.02
N PRO A 28 12.51 21.00 -5.88
CA PRO A 28 12.34 19.57 -5.69
C PRO A 28 12.75 18.80 -6.95
N TYR A 29 13.34 17.63 -6.77
CA TYR A 29 13.54 16.65 -7.84
C TYR A 29 12.25 15.88 -8.05
N ILE A 30 11.41 16.40 -8.95
CA ILE A 30 10.13 15.77 -9.30
C ILE A 30 10.36 14.78 -10.43
N LEU A 31 9.99 13.53 -10.21
CA LEU A 31 9.86 12.55 -11.28
C LEU A 31 8.52 12.73 -11.98
N ALA A 32 8.57 12.98 -13.29
CA ALA A 32 7.40 13.02 -14.15
C ALA A 32 7.21 11.68 -14.88
N VAL A 33 5.97 11.29 -15.11
CA VAL A 33 5.61 10.13 -15.91
C VAL A 33 5.13 10.63 -17.27
N ALA A 34 5.74 10.13 -18.35
CA ALA A 34 5.39 10.52 -19.71
C ALA A 34 5.40 9.31 -20.65
N GLY A 35 4.31 9.13 -21.41
CA GLY A 35 4.17 8.14 -22.48
C GLY A 35 4.06 6.67 -22.06
N LYS A 36 4.67 6.26 -20.94
CA LYS A 36 4.60 4.90 -20.39
C LYS A 36 4.72 4.91 -18.86
N PRO A 37 4.29 3.84 -18.18
CA PRO A 37 4.46 3.70 -16.74
C PRO A 37 5.92 3.84 -16.29
N TYR A 38 6.14 4.46 -15.13
CA TYR A 38 7.45 4.56 -14.47
C TYR A 38 7.43 3.74 -13.18
N LEU A 39 8.46 2.93 -12.96
CA LEU A 39 8.61 2.11 -11.76
C LEU A 39 9.81 2.62 -10.96
N LEU A 40 9.55 3.13 -9.77
CA LEU A 40 10.58 3.61 -8.84
C LEU A 40 10.66 2.66 -7.64
N ARG A 41 11.82 2.01 -7.45
CA ARG A 41 12.13 1.39 -6.16
C ARG A 41 12.56 2.47 -5.18
N SER A 42 11.91 2.53 -4.02
CA SER A 42 12.14 3.59 -3.05
C SER A 42 11.91 3.14 -1.62
N TYR A 43 12.35 3.98 -0.68
CA TYR A 43 11.84 3.95 0.69
C TYR A 43 10.65 4.90 0.79
N LEU A 44 9.67 4.51 1.59
CA LEU A 44 8.45 5.27 1.78
C LEU A 44 8.08 5.25 3.26
N MET A 45 7.70 6.40 3.81
CA MET A 45 7.04 6.41 5.12
C MET A 45 5.58 6.03 4.94
N PHE A 46 5.15 4.98 5.64
CA PHE A 46 3.76 4.54 5.67
C PHE A 46 3.33 4.36 7.11
N GLU A 47 2.31 5.10 7.55
CA GLU A 47 1.78 5.04 8.93
C GLU A 47 2.90 5.14 9.99
N GLY A 48 3.80 6.12 9.84
CA GLY A 48 4.92 6.33 10.77
C GLY A 48 6.08 5.33 10.67
N ASN A 49 6.00 4.35 9.77
CA ASN A 49 7.04 3.32 9.60
C ASN A 49 7.76 3.45 8.26
N LYS A 50 9.10 3.35 8.27
CA LYS A 50 9.91 3.34 7.03
C LYS A 50 9.79 1.99 6.33
N ARG A 51 9.09 1.96 5.20
CA ARG A 51 8.98 0.80 4.31
C ARG A 51 10.17 0.83 3.36
N THR A 52 10.98 -0.23 3.39
CA THR A 52 12.26 -0.28 2.64
C THR A 52 12.20 -1.07 1.34
N HIS A 53 11.10 -1.79 1.09
CA HIS A 53 10.93 -2.67 -0.07
C HIS A 53 9.72 -2.23 -0.88
N VAL A 54 9.64 -0.93 -1.16
CA VAL A 54 8.51 -0.35 -1.89
C VAL A 54 8.88 -0.16 -3.35
N ILE A 55 7.91 -0.42 -4.21
CA ILE A 55 7.93 0.02 -5.59
C ILE A 55 6.73 0.95 -5.81
N SER A 56 7.02 2.19 -6.19
CA SER A 56 6.00 3.15 -6.61
C SER A 56 5.88 3.10 -8.12
N VAL A 57 4.65 2.99 -8.61
CA VAL A 57 4.34 2.90 -10.03
C VAL A 57 3.50 4.11 -10.40
N GLY A 58 3.99 4.92 -11.32
CA GLY A 58 3.26 6.04 -11.86
C GLY A 58 2.80 5.75 -13.28
N SER A 59 1.56 6.08 -13.61
CA SER A 59 0.98 5.89 -14.94
C SER A 59 0.86 7.22 -15.71
N PRO A 60 0.82 7.18 -17.06
CA PRO A 60 0.53 8.36 -17.87
C PRO A 60 -0.84 9.01 -17.59
N GLU A 61 -1.78 8.25 -17.02
CA GLU A 61 -3.11 8.71 -16.61
C GLU A 61 -3.08 9.54 -15.30
N LYS A 62 -1.89 9.86 -14.79
CA LYS A 62 -1.68 10.59 -13.52
C LYS A 62 -2.25 9.89 -12.30
N ILE A 63 -2.50 8.58 -12.40
CA ILE A 63 -2.81 7.69 -11.27
C ILE A 63 -1.55 6.91 -10.94
N SER A 64 -1.21 6.87 -9.66
CA SER A 64 -0.02 6.21 -9.18
C SER A 64 -0.33 5.41 -7.93
N TYR A 65 0.52 4.43 -7.62
CA TYR A 65 0.38 3.61 -6.41
C TYR A 65 1.73 3.19 -5.84
N SER A 66 1.76 2.81 -4.56
CA SER A 66 2.93 2.21 -3.91
C SER A 66 2.61 0.80 -3.45
N TYR A 67 3.50 -0.14 -3.75
CA TYR A 67 3.35 -1.56 -3.46
C TYR A 67 4.51 -2.05 -2.58
N ASP A 68 4.20 -2.75 -1.48
CA ASP A 68 5.18 -3.37 -0.59
C ASP A 68 5.53 -4.79 -1.06
N LEU A 69 6.76 -4.95 -1.55
CA LEU A 69 7.28 -6.20 -2.08
C LEU A 69 7.52 -7.28 -1.02
N LYS A 70 7.53 -6.93 0.28
CA LYS A 70 7.65 -7.90 1.38
C LYS A 70 6.31 -8.41 1.89
N GLN A 71 5.24 -7.67 1.63
CA GLN A 71 3.91 -7.97 2.16
C GLN A 71 2.92 -8.35 1.05
N GLY A 72 3.26 -8.06 -0.21
CA GLY A 72 2.30 -8.11 -1.30
C GLY A 72 1.15 -7.13 -1.08
N ALA A 73 1.44 -5.99 -0.45
CA ALA A 73 0.43 -5.03 0.01
C ALA A 73 0.37 -3.81 -0.91
N LEU A 74 -0.84 -3.41 -1.28
CA LEU A 74 -1.09 -2.14 -1.94
C LEU A 74 -1.23 -1.06 -0.86
N LEU A 75 -0.17 -0.27 -0.67
CA LEU A 75 -0.06 0.68 0.44
C LEU A 75 -0.98 1.88 0.26
N GLN A 76 -0.94 2.49 -0.92
CA GLN A 76 -1.63 3.74 -1.21
C GLN A 76 -1.79 3.93 -2.72
N VAL A 77 -2.77 4.74 -3.09
CA VAL A 77 -3.01 5.20 -4.46
C VAL A 77 -3.17 6.72 -4.45
N TRP A 78 -2.81 7.41 -5.52
CA TRP A 78 -2.99 8.86 -5.61
C TRP A 78 -3.16 9.36 -7.04
N ARG A 79 -3.78 10.53 -7.15
CA ARG A 79 -3.89 11.31 -8.41
C ARG A 79 -2.98 12.52 -8.38
N GLY A 80 -2.35 12.83 -9.51
CA GLY A 80 -1.58 14.03 -9.71
C GLY A 80 -0.18 13.77 -10.22
N GLN A 81 0.78 14.55 -9.71
CA GLN A 81 2.19 14.33 -10.02
C GLN A 81 2.66 13.02 -9.38
N PHE A 82 3.69 12.42 -9.95
CA PHE A 82 4.09 11.10 -9.49
C PHE A 82 4.78 11.17 -8.12
N VAL A 83 6.01 11.65 -8.04
CA VAL A 83 6.77 11.57 -6.79
C VAL A 83 7.91 12.59 -6.73
N ASP A 84 8.11 13.16 -5.55
CA ASP A 84 9.31 13.92 -5.20
C ASP A 84 10.36 12.96 -4.63
N VAL A 85 11.53 12.95 -5.26
CA VAL A 85 12.69 12.12 -4.91
C VAL A 85 13.87 12.93 -4.40
N THR A 86 13.64 14.18 -3.99
CA THR A 86 14.69 15.06 -3.47
C THR A 86 15.50 14.40 -2.37
N GLU A 87 14.85 13.81 -1.37
CA GLU A 87 15.55 13.15 -0.26
C GLU A 87 16.31 11.88 -0.68
N MET A 88 15.96 11.27 -1.81
CA MET A 88 16.67 10.09 -2.32
C MET A 88 17.98 10.46 -3.02
N TRP A 89 18.01 11.60 -3.71
CA TRP A 89 19.09 11.92 -4.65
C TRP A 89 19.93 13.09 -4.20
N LYS A 90 19.34 14.05 -3.49
CA LYS A 90 20.04 15.21 -2.96
C LYS A 90 20.77 14.84 -1.68
N ASP A 91 22.08 15.10 -1.63
CA ASP A 91 22.94 15.02 -0.44
C ASP A 91 22.94 13.69 0.34
N ARG A 92 22.28 12.63 -0.18
CA ARG A 92 22.28 11.21 0.23
C ARG A 92 22.37 10.91 1.74
N GLY A 93 21.80 11.77 2.58
CA GLY A 93 21.56 11.49 4.00
C GLY A 93 20.33 10.60 4.21
N GLU A 94 20.21 10.00 5.39
CA GLU A 94 18.92 9.49 5.86
C GLU A 94 17.89 10.65 5.88
N PRO A 95 16.63 10.46 5.46
CA PRO A 95 15.94 9.16 5.41
C PRO A 95 15.74 8.52 4.02
N GLN A 96 16.17 9.17 2.92
CA GLN A 96 16.06 8.65 1.54
C GLN A 96 14.64 8.29 1.09
N LEU A 97 13.67 9.16 1.35
CA LEU A 97 12.26 8.88 1.11
C LEU A 97 11.77 9.39 -0.25
N ALA A 98 10.92 8.59 -0.89
CA ALA A 98 10.05 9.03 -1.95
C ALA A 98 8.76 9.62 -1.36
N LYS A 99 8.36 10.80 -1.82
CA LYS A 99 7.14 11.49 -1.36
C LYS A 99 6.11 11.57 -2.48
N PRO A 100 4.96 10.87 -2.40
CA PRO A 100 3.88 11.00 -3.36
C PRO A 100 3.43 12.46 -3.52
N LEU A 101 3.16 12.89 -4.76
CA LEU A 101 2.74 14.25 -5.06
C LEU A 101 1.28 14.29 -5.53
N GLY A 102 0.33 14.22 -4.61
CA GLY A 102 -1.08 14.25 -4.97
C GLY A 102 -2.03 14.01 -3.82
N ALA A 103 -3.31 13.84 -4.16
CA ALA A 103 -4.33 13.42 -3.22
C ALA A 103 -4.17 11.92 -2.94
N VAL A 104 -3.52 11.60 -1.82
CA VAL A 104 -3.20 10.22 -1.42
C VAL A 104 -4.39 9.60 -0.70
N LEU A 105 -4.86 8.47 -1.23
CA LEU A 105 -5.73 7.54 -0.53
C LEU A 105 -4.87 6.44 0.10
N VAL A 106 -4.82 6.44 1.43
CA VAL A 106 -4.08 5.48 2.24
C VAL A 106 -4.90 4.19 2.40
N LEU A 107 -4.28 3.04 2.13
CA LEU A 107 -4.93 1.74 2.13
C LEU A 107 -4.48 0.89 3.31
N SER A 108 -3.56 -0.05 3.10
CA SER A 108 -3.14 -1.02 4.12
C SER A 108 -1.73 -1.53 3.86
N ALA A 109 -0.95 -1.70 4.93
CA ALA A 109 0.32 -2.43 4.90
C ALA A 109 0.19 -3.92 5.18
N ALA A 110 -0.99 -4.38 5.61
CA ALA A 110 -1.23 -5.79 5.86
C ALA A 110 -1.13 -6.61 4.56
N PRO A 111 -0.68 -7.87 4.66
CA PRO A 111 -0.66 -8.80 3.54
C PRO A 111 -1.98 -8.88 2.79
N SER A 112 -1.94 -8.93 1.47
CA SER A 112 -3.17 -9.04 0.68
C SER A 112 -3.77 -10.44 0.73
N ILE A 113 -2.95 -11.48 0.94
CA ILE A 113 -3.37 -12.89 0.95
C ILE A 113 -2.96 -13.56 2.25
N ALA A 114 -3.87 -14.35 2.83
CA ALA A 114 -3.61 -15.18 3.99
C ALA A 114 -4.43 -16.47 3.95
N ALA A 115 -3.92 -17.52 4.59
CA ALA A 115 -4.74 -18.67 4.99
C ALA A 115 -5.48 -18.32 6.31
N LEU A 116 -6.74 -18.72 6.42
CA LEU A 116 -7.54 -18.55 7.64
C LEU A 116 -8.00 -19.92 8.13
N THR A 117 -7.70 -20.28 9.38
CA THR A 117 -8.15 -21.56 9.95
C THR A 117 -9.66 -21.55 10.25
N ASN A 118 -10.26 -20.38 10.45
CA ASN A 118 -11.70 -20.15 10.50
C ASN A 118 -12.02 -18.65 10.31
N LYS A 119 -13.31 -18.31 10.23
CA LYS A 119 -13.81 -16.95 9.99
C LYS A 119 -13.45 -15.92 11.07
N ASP A 120 -13.14 -16.36 12.28
CA ASP A 120 -12.91 -15.51 13.46
C ASP A 120 -11.42 -15.20 13.70
N VAL A 121 -10.52 -15.80 12.91
CA VAL A 121 -9.09 -15.52 12.96
C VAL A 121 -8.81 -14.09 12.48
N ALA A 122 -8.08 -13.34 13.29
CA ALA A 122 -7.62 -11.99 12.95
C ALA A 122 -6.75 -12.02 11.69
N TRP A 123 -6.92 -11.03 10.81
CA TRP A 123 -6.04 -10.90 9.66
C TRP A 123 -4.60 -10.64 10.13
N PRO A 124 -3.57 -11.31 9.55
CA PRO A 124 -2.20 -11.05 9.92
C PRO A 124 -1.82 -9.60 9.62
N ASP A 125 -1.09 -8.96 10.52
CA ASP A 125 -0.57 -7.60 10.32
C ASP A 125 0.61 -7.58 9.34
N SER A 126 1.35 -8.68 9.26
CA SER A 126 2.55 -8.86 8.47
C SER A 126 2.80 -10.34 8.13
N ILE A 127 3.50 -10.57 7.03
CA ILE A 127 4.15 -11.84 6.71
C ILE A 127 5.61 -11.76 7.14
N VAL A 128 6.06 -12.81 7.85
CA VAL A 128 7.47 -13.02 8.19
C VAL A 128 8.28 -13.17 6.90
N PHE A 129 9.48 -12.59 6.87
CA PHE A 129 10.31 -12.47 5.67
C PHE A 129 10.44 -13.77 4.84
N ASP A 130 10.62 -14.93 5.49
CA ASP A 130 10.82 -16.20 4.77
C ASP A 130 9.53 -16.80 4.18
N ASN A 131 8.36 -16.32 4.61
CA ASN A 131 7.05 -16.85 4.22
C ASN A 131 6.46 -16.15 2.99
N LEU A 132 7.08 -15.07 2.51
CA LEU A 132 6.80 -14.46 1.21
C LEU A 132 8.10 -14.37 0.41
N GLN A 133 8.18 -15.17 -0.64
CA GLN A 133 9.33 -15.19 -1.54
C GLN A 133 9.01 -14.29 -2.73
N ASN A 134 9.58 -13.09 -2.76
CA ASN A 134 9.45 -12.17 -3.89
C ASN A 134 10.19 -12.72 -5.11
N LYS A 135 9.48 -12.88 -6.24
CA LYS A 135 10.01 -13.38 -7.52
C LYS A 135 10.16 -12.28 -8.58
N GLY A 136 10.02 -11.02 -8.17
CA GLY A 136 10.14 -9.85 -9.03
C GLY A 136 8.82 -9.46 -9.69
N TYR A 137 8.89 -8.96 -10.91
CA TYR A 137 7.72 -8.62 -11.71
C TYR A 137 8.03 -8.81 -13.19
N VAL A 138 6.98 -9.07 -13.98
CA VAL A 138 7.02 -8.98 -15.44
C VAL A 138 6.22 -7.77 -15.89
N LEU A 139 6.53 -7.23 -17.07
CA LEU A 139 5.77 -6.12 -17.65
C LEU A 139 4.76 -6.68 -18.64
N ASP A 140 3.51 -6.22 -18.54
CA ASP A 140 2.47 -6.57 -19.50
C ASP A 140 2.61 -5.77 -20.82
N ALA A 141 1.65 -5.96 -21.73
CA ALA A 141 1.63 -5.26 -23.02
C ALA A 141 1.61 -3.72 -22.88
N HIS A 142 1.05 -3.20 -21.79
CA HIS A 142 0.98 -1.77 -21.46
C HIS A 142 2.17 -1.29 -20.61
N LYS A 143 3.17 -2.15 -20.40
CA LYS A 143 4.33 -1.89 -19.53
C LYS A 143 3.98 -1.68 -18.05
N MET A 144 2.79 -2.13 -17.63
CA MET A 144 2.42 -2.18 -16.22
C MET A 144 3.01 -3.43 -15.57
N PRO A 145 3.49 -3.37 -14.32
CA PRO A 145 4.01 -4.54 -13.64
C PRO A 145 2.91 -5.52 -13.25
N VAL A 146 3.23 -6.80 -13.38
CA VAL A 146 2.58 -7.92 -12.70
C VAL A 146 3.57 -8.44 -11.68
N PHE A 147 3.31 -8.21 -10.40
CA PHE A 147 4.18 -8.65 -9.31
C PHE A 147 4.05 -10.15 -9.10
N LEU A 148 5.16 -10.83 -8.92
CA LEU A 148 5.24 -12.28 -8.77
C LEU A 148 5.85 -12.61 -7.41
N TYR A 149 5.18 -13.45 -6.64
CA TYR A 149 5.69 -13.94 -5.36
C TYR A 149 5.08 -15.29 -5.02
N SER A 150 5.71 -16.05 -4.13
CA SER A 150 5.07 -17.22 -3.52
C SER A 150 4.85 -17.00 -2.03
N SER A 151 3.68 -17.40 -1.54
CA SER A 151 3.29 -17.33 -0.13
C SER A 151 2.16 -18.32 0.15
N ASN A 152 2.04 -18.79 1.39
CA ASN A 152 1.04 -19.79 1.80
C ASN A 152 1.01 -21.04 0.89
N GLY A 153 2.19 -21.47 0.41
CA GLY A 153 2.30 -22.62 -0.49
C GLY A 153 1.69 -22.44 -1.88
N ALA A 154 1.33 -21.21 -2.27
CA ALA A 154 0.81 -20.87 -3.59
C ALA A 154 1.75 -19.92 -4.35
N GLU A 155 1.67 -19.97 -5.68
CA GLU A 155 2.31 -19.03 -6.59
C GLU A 155 1.32 -17.92 -6.93
N ILE A 156 1.70 -16.66 -6.69
CA ILE A 156 0.81 -15.51 -6.76
C ILE A 156 1.31 -14.53 -7.83
N SER A 157 0.38 -14.12 -8.70
CA SER A 157 0.57 -12.97 -9.60
C SER A 157 -0.41 -11.86 -9.24
N ASP A 158 0.09 -10.63 -9.14
CA ASP A 158 -0.67 -9.47 -8.71
C ASP A 158 -0.49 -8.33 -9.72
N LYS A 159 -1.53 -8.14 -10.54
CA LYS A 159 -1.57 -7.12 -11.58
C LYS A 159 -2.40 -5.94 -11.09
N ILE A 160 -1.82 -4.75 -11.13
CA ILE A 160 -2.55 -3.50 -10.86
C ILE A 160 -2.52 -2.65 -12.13
N ALA A 161 -3.65 -2.59 -12.82
CA ALA A 161 -3.85 -1.81 -14.03
C ALA A 161 -4.46 -0.45 -13.70
N VAL A 162 -4.14 0.54 -14.52
CA VAL A 162 -4.78 1.85 -14.55
C VAL A 162 -5.51 1.96 -15.88
N PRO A 163 -6.84 1.76 -15.91
CA PRO A 163 -7.61 1.90 -17.15
C PRO A 163 -7.58 3.36 -17.64
N SER A 164 -7.54 3.54 -18.96
CA SER A 164 -7.48 4.89 -19.54
C SER A 164 -8.77 5.66 -19.28
N GLY A 165 -8.64 6.93 -18.89
CA GLY A 165 -9.79 7.80 -18.59
C GLY A 165 -10.63 7.37 -17.38
N ALA A 166 -10.16 6.41 -16.58
CA ALA A 166 -10.89 5.92 -15.43
C ALA A 166 -10.46 6.59 -14.12
N ASP A 167 -11.44 6.88 -13.25
CA ASP A 167 -11.21 7.27 -11.86
C ASP A 167 -10.98 6.06 -10.96
N SER A 168 -10.22 5.08 -11.43
CA SER A 168 -10.03 3.83 -10.73
C SER A 168 -8.69 3.17 -11.04
N ILE A 169 -8.35 2.19 -10.19
CA ILE A 169 -7.42 1.13 -10.54
C ILE A 169 -8.17 -0.20 -10.56
N GLU A 170 -7.69 -1.13 -11.38
CA GLU A 170 -8.16 -2.51 -11.38
C GLU A 170 -7.03 -3.41 -10.89
N ARG A 171 -7.30 -4.20 -9.86
CA ARG A 171 -6.36 -5.16 -9.32
C ARG A 171 -6.86 -6.57 -9.58
N THR A 172 -6.01 -7.38 -10.21
CA THR A 172 -6.24 -8.79 -10.47
C THR A 172 -5.17 -9.61 -9.74
N ILE A 173 -5.60 -10.41 -8.78
CA ILE A 173 -4.75 -11.32 -8.01
C ILE A 173 -5.08 -12.73 -8.46
N SER A 174 -4.09 -13.46 -8.96
CA SER A 174 -4.24 -14.85 -9.36
C SER A 174 -3.33 -15.74 -8.53
N ILE A 175 -3.85 -16.87 -8.09
CA ILE A 175 -3.07 -17.90 -7.40
C ILE A 175 -3.05 -19.15 -8.26
N THR A 176 -1.92 -19.85 -8.22
CA THR A 176 -1.75 -21.16 -8.85
C THR A 176 -1.09 -22.13 -7.88
N ASN A 177 -1.39 -23.42 -8.07
CA ASN A 177 -0.88 -24.52 -7.25
C ASN A 177 -1.17 -24.39 -5.75
N SER A 178 -2.23 -23.66 -5.36
CA SER A 178 -2.59 -23.54 -3.94
C SER A 178 -3.04 -24.89 -3.39
N LYS A 179 -2.49 -25.29 -2.25
CA LYS A 179 -2.78 -26.57 -1.59
C LYS A 179 -4.01 -26.51 -0.67
N GLU A 180 -4.40 -25.31 -0.29
CA GLU A 180 -5.54 -25.00 0.58
C GLU A 180 -6.31 -23.78 0.05
N GLU A 181 -7.45 -23.49 0.68
CA GLU A 181 -8.18 -22.26 0.41
C GLU A 181 -7.44 -21.07 1.04
N LEU A 182 -7.25 -20.03 0.24
CA LEU A 182 -6.69 -18.76 0.71
C LEU A 182 -7.79 -17.70 0.69
N TYR A 183 -7.51 -16.57 1.31
CA TYR A 183 -8.39 -15.41 1.28
C TYR A 183 -7.58 -14.22 0.79
N CYS A 184 -8.26 -13.33 0.06
CA CYS A 184 -7.76 -11.99 -0.23
C CYS A 184 -8.49 -10.98 0.65
N ARG A 185 -7.75 -10.12 1.36
CA ARG A 185 -8.33 -8.95 2.05
C ARG A 185 -8.31 -7.76 1.10
N ILE A 186 -9.49 -7.37 0.64
CA ILE A 186 -9.67 -6.30 -0.33
C ILE A 186 -9.69 -4.93 0.36
N ALA A 187 -10.37 -4.82 1.50
CA ALA A 187 -10.45 -3.58 2.27
C ALA A 187 -10.66 -3.85 3.76
N ALA A 188 -10.29 -2.86 4.58
CA ALA A 188 -10.60 -2.80 6.00
C ALA A 188 -10.85 -1.37 6.44
N ALA A 189 -11.86 -1.20 7.28
CA ALA A 189 -12.44 0.09 7.68
C ALA A 189 -13.30 -0.07 8.93
N ASN A 190 -13.69 1.04 9.55
CA ASN A 190 -14.67 1.01 10.64
C ASN A 190 -16.05 0.51 10.17
N GLN A 191 -16.41 0.84 8.92
CA GLN A 191 -17.69 0.44 8.32
C GLN A 191 -17.53 0.23 6.81
N ILE A 192 -18.03 -0.90 6.32
CA ILE A 192 -18.09 -1.25 4.90
C ILE A 192 -19.54 -1.54 4.55
N GLU A 193 -20.14 -0.66 3.75
CA GLU A 193 -21.52 -0.82 3.32
C GLU A 193 -21.59 -1.67 2.04
N VAL A 194 -22.43 -2.70 2.07
CA VAL A 194 -22.73 -3.51 0.89
C VAL A 194 -23.74 -2.77 0.02
N LEU A 195 -23.38 -2.50 -1.23
CA LEU A 195 -24.25 -1.91 -2.24
C LEU A 195 -24.70 -3.00 -3.23
N LYS A 196 -25.36 -2.59 -4.32
CA LYS A 196 -25.77 -3.50 -5.40
C LYS A 196 -24.58 -3.87 -6.30
N ASP A 197 -24.77 -4.88 -7.14
CA ASP A 197 -23.84 -5.25 -8.21
C ASP A 197 -22.39 -5.48 -7.75
N HIS A 198 -22.22 -6.20 -6.63
CA HIS A 198 -20.92 -6.51 -6.03
C HIS A 198 -20.07 -5.27 -5.70
N THR A 199 -20.73 -4.15 -5.39
CA THR A 199 -20.09 -2.90 -5.01
C THR A 199 -20.16 -2.71 -3.50
N TYR A 200 -19.08 -2.19 -2.91
CA TYR A 200 -18.92 -1.98 -1.48
C TYR A 200 -18.38 -0.57 -1.24
N ARG A 201 -19.01 0.20 -0.36
CA ARG A 201 -18.55 1.54 0.01
C ARG A 201 -17.75 1.46 1.30
N VAL A 202 -16.52 1.95 1.26
CA VAL A 202 -15.63 2.05 2.43
C VAL A 202 -15.85 3.43 3.05
N ALA A 203 -16.81 3.51 3.97
CA ALA A 203 -17.47 4.77 4.33
C ALA A 203 -16.53 5.80 4.97
N ASP A 204 -15.59 5.34 5.80
CA ASP A 204 -14.64 6.19 6.53
C ASP A 204 -13.42 6.63 5.70
N LYS A 205 -13.20 6.01 4.54
CA LYS A 205 -12.09 6.33 3.61
C LYS A 205 -12.56 6.93 2.29
N ALA A 206 -13.87 7.09 2.11
CA ALA A 206 -14.50 7.74 0.96
C ALA A 206 -14.10 7.14 -0.41
N TYR A 207 -14.04 5.80 -0.52
CA TYR A 207 -13.88 5.11 -1.79
C TYR A 207 -14.81 3.91 -1.91
N SER A 208 -15.00 3.42 -3.14
CA SER A 208 -15.78 2.23 -3.43
C SER A 208 -14.92 1.13 -4.01
N ILE A 209 -15.27 -0.11 -3.69
CA ILE A 209 -14.71 -1.32 -4.30
C ILE A 209 -15.79 -1.96 -5.14
N LYS A 210 -15.49 -2.29 -6.39
CA LYS A 210 -16.34 -3.14 -7.23
C LYS A 210 -15.65 -4.47 -7.46
N VAL A 211 -16.22 -5.55 -6.93
CA VAL A 211 -15.67 -6.90 -7.08
C VAL A 211 -16.27 -7.55 -8.33
N GLY A 212 -15.46 -8.32 -9.07
CA GLY A 212 -15.96 -9.09 -10.21
C GLY A 212 -17.07 -10.06 -9.81
N ALA A 213 -18.15 -10.13 -10.61
CA ALA A 213 -19.38 -10.86 -10.27
C ALA A 213 -19.18 -12.36 -9.97
N GLY A 214 -18.11 -12.97 -10.49
CA GLY A 214 -17.77 -14.37 -10.22
C GLY A 214 -17.19 -14.64 -8.82
N ALA A 215 -16.75 -13.59 -8.10
CA ALA A 215 -16.13 -13.74 -6.80
C ALA A 215 -17.16 -13.66 -5.65
N LYS A 216 -17.02 -14.54 -4.67
CA LYS A 216 -17.88 -14.63 -3.49
C LYS A 216 -17.39 -13.72 -2.36
N ALA A 217 -17.24 -12.43 -2.63
CA ALA A 217 -16.79 -11.49 -1.61
C ALA A 217 -17.83 -11.26 -0.51
N PHE A 218 -17.36 -11.12 0.73
CA PHE A 218 -18.21 -10.93 1.91
C PHE A 218 -17.55 -9.98 2.91
N VAL A 219 -18.39 -9.27 3.66
CA VAL A 219 -17.95 -8.41 4.76
C VAL A 219 -18.00 -9.22 6.05
N ARG A 220 -16.93 -9.20 6.85
CA ARG A 220 -16.92 -9.74 8.21
C ARG A 220 -16.68 -8.65 9.25
N LYS A 221 -17.29 -8.82 10.42
CA LYS A 221 -17.04 -7.96 11.59
C LYS A 221 -15.86 -8.51 12.39
N THR A 222 -15.02 -7.62 12.89
CA THR A 222 -13.85 -7.90 13.71
C THR A 222 -13.85 -7.01 14.97
N LYS A 223 -12.87 -7.18 15.85
CA LYS A 223 -12.68 -6.28 17.00
C LYS A 223 -12.27 -4.86 16.58
N ASN A 224 -11.73 -4.70 15.37
CA ASN A 224 -11.14 -3.45 14.88
C ASN A 224 -11.93 -2.82 13.71
N GLY A 225 -13.21 -3.17 13.58
CA GLY A 225 -14.06 -2.73 12.47
C GLY A 225 -14.45 -3.88 11.54
N GLU A 226 -14.58 -3.59 10.26
CA GLU A 226 -15.05 -4.50 9.22
C GLU A 226 -13.97 -4.77 8.16
N GLU A 227 -14.02 -5.96 7.57
CA GLU A 227 -13.12 -6.37 6.51
C GLU A 227 -13.92 -6.94 5.34
N LEU A 228 -13.58 -6.49 4.13
CA LEU A 228 -14.07 -7.07 2.89
C LEU A 228 -13.08 -8.14 2.42
N LEU A 229 -13.51 -9.39 2.44
CA LEU A 229 -12.71 -10.53 2.03
C LEU A 229 -13.31 -11.19 0.79
N ALA A 230 -12.45 -11.85 0.01
CA ALA A 230 -12.87 -12.77 -1.03
C ALA A 230 -12.10 -14.10 -0.90
N PRO A 231 -12.79 -15.26 -0.91
CA PRO A 231 -12.14 -16.55 -0.90
C PRO A 231 -11.45 -16.80 -2.26
N LEU A 232 -10.29 -17.43 -2.19
CA LEU A 232 -9.51 -17.92 -3.32
C LEU A 232 -9.42 -19.45 -3.18
N PRO A 233 -10.30 -20.21 -3.86
CA PRO A 233 -10.34 -21.66 -3.74
C PRO A 233 -9.00 -22.34 -4.02
N LYS A 234 -8.82 -23.53 -3.42
CA LYS A 234 -7.68 -24.42 -3.68
C LYS A 234 -7.46 -24.63 -5.18
N GLY A 235 -6.19 -24.72 -5.58
CA GLY A 235 -5.80 -24.92 -6.97
C GLY A 235 -5.46 -23.60 -7.65
N ASN A 236 -6.13 -23.33 -8.78
CA ASN A 236 -5.90 -22.16 -9.61
C ASN A 236 -7.16 -21.28 -9.61
N THR A 237 -7.02 -20.03 -9.22
CA THR A 237 -8.13 -19.09 -9.21
C THR A 237 -7.64 -17.66 -9.39
N SER A 238 -8.56 -16.76 -9.73
CA SER A 238 -8.27 -15.35 -9.93
C SER A 238 -9.40 -14.50 -9.38
N LEU A 239 -9.02 -13.38 -8.78
CA LEU A 239 -9.90 -12.36 -8.24
C LEU A 239 -9.56 -11.02 -8.89
N THR A 240 -10.56 -10.39 -9.50
CA THR A 240 -10.47 -9.04 -10.01
C THR A 240 -11.41 -8.11 -9.25
N TYR A 241 -10.91 -6.95 -8.86
CA TYR A 241 -11.71 -5.86 -8.30
C TYR A 241 -11.17 -4.49 -8.72
N SER A 242 -12.06 -3.50 -8.75
CA SER A 242 -11.71 -2.11 -8.99
C SER A 242 -11.79 -1.29 -7.70
N LEU A 243 -10.86 -0.37 -7.51
CA LEU A 243 -10.89 0.64 -6.46
C LEU A 243 -11.18 2.00 -7.10
N ILE A 244 -12.26 2.65 -6.68
CA ILE A 244 -12.85 3.85 -7.30
C ILE A 244 -12.93 4.94 -6.23
N TRP A 245 -12.31 6.10 -6.46
CA TRP A 245 -12.21 7.18 -5.48
C TRP A 245 -12.06 8.54 -6.14
#